data_AF-A0A6U9ZXY8-F1
#
_entry.id   AF-A0A6U9ZXY8-F1
#
_cell.length_a   1.000
_cell.length_b   1.000
_cell.length_c   1.000
_cell.angle_alpha   90.00
_cell.angle_beta   90.00
_cell.angle_gamma   90.00
#
_symmetry.space_group_name_H-M   'P 1'
#
loop_
_entity.id
_entity.type
_entity.pdbx_description
1 polymer ?
#
loop_
_entity_poly.entity_id
_entity_poly.type
_entity_poly.pdbx_seq_one_letter_code
_entity_poly.pdbx_strand_id
1 'polypeptide(L)'
;MHIWFIHKRLISDEVDPHTAALIQEELFDILWIDSANRMRAHGVNEMLINKNLAKVQQYSFMHMFHYDHCYTGDLLENPSDRLEALKMTIKTHVLLLPSLTDEIDGEKEESVVEEGFQKHVEHDDQAERIAWYIETQFQNIMHDLPESFFQKARIAWVDLPSFDHMIDGNTGKELPNQPIDPEDLLPLNWTKSIANDGSYYFWNLITREAQWDRPE
;
A
#
# COMPACT_ATOMS: atom_id res chain seq x y z
N MET A 1 -2.56 -0.16 -2.68
CA MET A 1 -1.56 -0.43 -3.72
C MET A 1 -1.96 -1.64 -4.57
N HIS A 2 -2.07 -2.88 -4.06
CA HIS A 2 -2.45 -4.03 -4.92
C HIS A 2 -3.79 -3.91 -5.66
N ILE A 3 -4.79 -3.29 -5.02
CA ILE A 3 -6.08 -2.97 -5.65
C ILE A 3 -5.90 -2.10 -6.90
N TRP A 4 -4.93 -1.17 -6.89
CA TRP A 4 -4.65 -0.33 -8.05
C TRP A 4 -4.15 -1.16 -9.24
N PHE A 5 -3.27 -2.15 -9.04
CA PHE A 5 -2.84 -3.01 -10.15
C PHE A 5 -3.99 -3.76 -10.80
N ILE A 6 -4.88 -4.33 -10.00
CA ILE A 6 -6.06 -5.06 -10.50
C ILE A 6 -6.99 -4.10 -11.23
N HIS A 7 -7.27 -2.93 -10.63
CA HIS A 7 -8.05 -1.87 -11.23
C HIS A 7 -7.50 -1.44 -12.60
N LYS A 8 -6.18 -1.22 -12.70
CA LYS A 8 -5.52 -0.84 -13.96
C LYS A 8 -5.60 -1.91 -15.01
N ARG A 9 -5.40 -3.18 -14.62
CA ARG A 9 -5.53 -4.30 -15.54
C ARG A 9 -6.96 -4.42 -16.07
N LEU A 10 -7.98 -4.28 -15.21
CA LEU A 10 -9.39 -4.31 -15.60
C LEU A 10 -9.76 -3.15 -16.53
N ILE A 11 -9.25 -1.94 -16.30
CA ILE A 11 -9.49 -0.80 -17.22
C ILE A 11 -8.89 -1.05 -18.60
N SER A 12 -7.78 -1.80 -18.65
CA SER A 12 -7.08 -2.10 -19.90
C SER A 12 -7.67 -3.30 -20.65
N ASP A 13 -8.73 -3.93 -20.12
CA ASP A 13 -9.38 -5.08 -20.76
C ASP A 13 -10.27 -4.62 -21.93
N GLU A 14 -9.81 -4.89 -23.15
CA GLU A 14 -10.54 -4.60 -24.38
C GLU A 14 -11.47 -5.74 -24.82
N VAL A 15 -11.39 -6.92 -24.18
CA VAL A 15 -12.12 -8.14 -24.60
C VAL A 15 -13.55 -8.12 -24.07
N ASP A 16 -13.73 -7.82 -22.79
CA ASP A 16 -15.07 -7.65 -22.17
C ASP A 16 -15.10 -6.47 -21.19
N PRO A 17 -15.18 -5.23 -21.71
CA PRO A 17 -15.18 -4.03 -20.88
C PRO A 17 -16.36 -3.96 -19.90
N HIS A 18 -17.48 -4.60 -20.23
CA HIS A 18 -18.66 -4.59 -19.37
C HIS A 18 -18.46 -5.47 -18.14
N THR A 19 -18.00 -6.71 -18.34
CA THR A 19 -17.66 -7.59 -17.22
C THR A 19 -16.50 -7.03 -16.40
N ALA A 20 -15.48 -6.44 -17.02
CA ALA A 20 -14.38 -5.80 -16.30
C ALA A 20 -14.87 -4.65 -15.39
N ALA A 21 -15.82 -3.84 -15.85
CA ALA A 21 -16.44 -2.78 -15.05
C ALA A 21 -17.23 -3.33 -13.85
N LEU A 22 -17.99 -4.41 -14.03
CA LEU A 22 -18.72 -5.06 -12.94
C LEU A 22 -17.77 -5.65 -11.88
N ILE A 23 -16.67 -6.28 -12.32
CA ILE A 23 -15.64 -6.79 -11.40
C ILE A 23 -14.97 -5.64 -10.65
N GLN A 24 -14.72 -4.52 -11.32
CA GLN A 24 -14.13 -3.35 -10.70
C GLN A 24 -15.05 -2.75 -9.62
N GLU A 25 -16.35 -2.64 -9.87
CA GLU A 25 -17.34 -2.17 -8.90
C GLU A 25 -17.34 -3.05 -7.64
N GLU A 26 -17.47 -4.36 -7.83
CA GLU A 26 -17.47 -5.33 -6.72
C GLU A 26 -16.15 -5.32 -5.93
N LEU A 27 -15.00 -5.17 -6.61
CA LEU A 27 -13.69 -5.07 -5.98
C LEU A 27 -13.62 -3.89 -5.00
N PHE A 28 -14.14 -2.73 -5.40
CA PHE A 28 -14.16 -1.55 -4.54
C PHE A 28 -15.20 -1.65 -3.44
N ASP A 29 -16.37 -2.23 -3.70
CA ASP A 29 -17.39 -2.45 -2.67
C ASP A 29 -16.85 -3.34 -1.54
N ILE A 30 -16.17 -4.44 -1.89
CA ILE A 30 -15.50 -5.31 -0.91
C ILE A 30 -14.44 -4.53 -0.13
N LEU A 31 -13.61 -3.73 -0.81
CA LEU A 31 -12.58 -2.91 -0.17
C LEU A 31 -13.18 -1.91 0.84
N TRP A 32 -14.30 -1.28 0.50
CA TRP A 32 -14.95 -0.29 1.36
C TRP A 32 -15.65 -0.93 2.55
N ILE A 33 -16.24 -2.12 2.36
CA ILE A 33 -16.78 -2.93 3.46
C ILE A 33 -15.65 -3.32 4.43
N ASP A 34 -14.53 -3.85 3.93
CA ASP A 34 -13.36 -4.20 4.75
C ASP A 34 -12.81 -2.97 5.50
N SER A 35 -12.70 -1.83 4.81
CA SER A 35 -12.24 -0.57 5.41
C SER A 35 -13.15 -0.11 6.55
N ALA A 36 -14.46 -0.18 6.37
CA ALA A 36 -15.41 0.17 7.43
C ALA A 36 -15.31 -0.78 8.64
N ASN A 37 -15.10 -2.08 8.39
CA ASN A 37 -14.92 -3.07 9.46
C ASN A 37 -13.62 -2.83 10.25
N ARG A 38 -12.54 -2.44 9.57
CA ARG A 38 -11.30 -2.00 10.23
C ARG A 38 -11.53 -0.78 11.12
N MET A 39 -12.29 0.21 10.65
CA MET A 39 -12.64 1.38 11.48
C MET A 39 -13.37 0.97 12.76
N ARG A 40 -14.34 0.04 12.66
CA ARG A 40 -15.03 -0.52 13.85
C ARG A 40 -14.06 -1.23 14.79
N ALA A 41 -13.17 -2.04 14.24
CA ALA A 41 -12.14 -2.76 15.00
C ALA A 41 -11.24 -1.82 15.81
N HIS A 42 -10.96 -0.63 15.28
CA HIS A 42 -10.19 0.42 15.94
C HIS A 42 -11.02 1.31 16.87
N GLY A 43 -12.29 0.98 17.13
CA GLY A 43 -13.15 1.70 18.07
C GLY A 43 -13.67 3.04 17.55
N VAL A 44 -13.67 3.25 16.22
CA VAL A 44 -14.29 4.44 15.63
C VAL A 44 -15.80 4.41 15.90
N ASN A 45 -16.34 5.53 16.38
CA ASN A 45 -17.76 5.68 16.65
C ASN A 45 -18.59 5.44 15.36
N GLU A 46 -19.64 4.61 15.44
CA GLU A 46 -20.51 4.23 14.31
C GLU A 46 -21.05 5.46 13.55
N MET A 47 -21.40 6.54 14.24
CA MET A 47 -21.89 7.78 13.63
C MET A 47 -20.85 8.48 12.74
N LEU A 48 -19.56 8.19 12.95
CA LEU A 48 -18.45 8.78 12.20
C LEU A 48 -17.94 7.88 11.08
N ILE A 49 -18.35 6.60 11.02
CA ILE A 49 -17.81 5.64 10.04
C ILE A 49 -18.03 6.13 8.62
N ASN A 50 -19.25 6.51 8.24
CA ASN A 50 -19.52 6.97 6.87
C ASN A 50 -18.72 8.23 6.50
N LYS A 51 -18.54 9.16 7.45
CA LYS A 51 -17.73 10.36 7.25
C LYS A 51 -16.25 10.03 7.09
N ASN A 52 -15.74 9.09 7.88
CA ASN A 52 -14.35 8.66 7.81
C ASN A 52 -14.08 7.80 6.57
N LEU A 53 -15.03 6.95 6.18
CA LEU A 53 -14.97 6.15 4.96
C LEU A 53 -14.90 7.04 3.73
N ALA A 54 -15.71 8.10 3.65
CA ALA A 54 -15.62 9.07 2.56
C ALA A 54 -14.23 9.73 2.46
N LYS A 55 -13.59 10.02 3.61
CA LYS A 55 -12.20 10.52 3.63
C LYS A 55 -11.21 9.46 3.16
N VAL A 56 -11.34 8.22 3.63
CA VAL A 56 -10.46 7.11 3.21
C VAL A 56 -10.58 6.85 1.71
N GLN A 57 -11.79 6.93 1.15
CA GLN A 57 -12.02 6.83 -0.29
C GLN A 57 -11.29 7.96 -1.03
N GLN A 58 -11.42 9.21 -0.58
CA GLN A 58 -10.70 10.34 -1.17
C GLN A 58 -9.17 10.14 -1.17
N TYR A 59 -8.60 9.74 -0.03
CA TYR A 59 -7.17 9.43 0.07
C TYR A 59 -6.76 8.26 -0.83
N SER A 60 -7.57 7.20 -0.89
CA SER A 60 -7.29 6.02 -1.70
C SER A 60 -7.26 6.36 -3.20
N PHE A 61 -8.24 7.12 -3.69
CA PHE A 61 -8.26 7.56 -5.08
C PHE A 61 -7.15 8.56 -5.39
N MET A 62 -6.78 9.45 -4.45
CA MET A 62 -5.64 10.34 -4.62
C MET A 62 -4.32 9.57 -4.74
N HIS A 63 -4.14 8.52 -3.92
CA HIS A 63 -2.97 7.64 -4.01
C HIS A 63 -2.93 6.90 -5.36
N MET A 64 -4.07 6.39 -5.82
CA MET A 64 -4.18 5.76 -7.14
C MET A 64 -3.86 6.73 -8.28
N PHE A 65 -4.33 7.97 -8.18
CA PHE A 65 -4.05 9.02 -9.16
C PHE A 65 -2.55 9.33 -9.26
N HIS A 66 -1.84 9.39 -8.13
CA HIS A 66 -0.39 9.57 -8.16
C HIS A 66 0.36 8.36 -8.75
N TYR A 67 -0.13 7.13 -8.52
CA TYR A 67 0.39 5.99 -9.27
C TYR A 67 0.14 6.11 -10.77
N ASP A 68 -1.06 6.51 -11.18
CA ASP A 68 -1.35 6.73 -12.60
C ASP A 68 -0.38 7.74 -13.23
N HIS A 69 -0.11 8.83 -12.53
CA HIS A 69 0.86 9.83 -12.98
C HIS A 69 2.24 9.21 -13.24
N CYS A 70 2.73 8.34 -12.35
CA CYS A 70 4.03 7.68 -12.50
C CYS A 70 4.15 6.85 -13.79
N TYR A 71 3.04 6.33 -14.33
CA TYR A 71 3.02 5.49 -15.54
C TYR A 71 2.37 6.18 -16.74
N THR A 72 2.48 7.51 -16.85
CA THR A 72 1.95 8.28 -17.98
C THR A 72 2.98 9.26 -18.55
N GLY A 73 2.82 9.61 -19.84
CA GLY A 73 3.63 10.64 -20.51
C GLY A 73 5.14 10.38 -20.42
N ASP A 74 5.90 11.43 -20.13
CA ASP A 74 7.37 11.41 -20.07
C ASP A 74 7.91 10.44 -19.00
N LEU A 75 7.19 10.26 -17.89
CA LEU A 75 7.59 9.31 -16.82
C LEU A 75 7.49 7.86 -17.27
N LEU A 76 6.57 7.53 -18.19
CA LEU A 76 6.50 6.17 -18.74
C LEU A 76 7.77 5.85 -19.55
N GLU A 77 8.29 6.84 -20.28
CA GLU A 77 9.46 6.69 -21.16
C GLU A 77 10.80 6.80 -20.41
N ASN A 78 10.82 7.41 -19.22
CA ASN A 78 12.02 7.56 -18.40
C ASN A 78 11.93 6.78 -17.06
N PRO A 79 12.52 5.57 -16.99
CA PRO A 79 12.50 4.77 -15.76
C PRO A 79 13.16 5.42 -14.55
N SER A 80 14.20 6.23 -14.76
CA SER A 80 14.91 6.91 -13.67
C SER A 80 14.04 7.99 -13.03
N ASP A 81 13.37 8.80 -13.85
CA ASP A 81 12.45 9.84 -13.34
C ASP A 81 11.21 9.20 -12.70
N ARG A 82 10.71 8.09 -13.27
CA ARG A 82 9.61 7.33 -12.68
C ARG A 82 9.96 6.75 -11.32
N LEU A 83 11.17 6.23 -11.14
CA LEU A 83 11.63 5.73 -9.85
C LEU A 83 11.57 6.84 -8.78
N GLU A 84 12.05 8.04 -9.10
CA GLU A 84 11.98 9.17 -8.17
C GLU A 84 10.53 9.60 -7.88
N ALA A 85 9.66 9.62 -8.90
CA ALA A 85 8.24 9.91 -8.72
C ALA A 85 7.53 8.86 -7.84
N LEU A 86 7.87 7.57 -8.01
CA LEU A 86 7.38 6.48 -7.17
C LEU A 86 7.87 6.62 -5.73
N LYS A 87 9.16 6.88 -5.52
CA LYS A 87 9.73 7.12 -4.19
C LYS A 87 8.97 8.24 -3.47
N MET A 88 8.70 9.35 -4.15
CA MET A 88 7.91 10.45 -3.56
C MET A 88 6.47 10.03 -3.25
N THR A 89 5.81 9.33 -4.17
CA THR A 89 4.45 8.81 -3.96
C THR A 89 4.39 7.89 -2.73
N ILE A 90 5.38 7.02 -2.55
CA ILE A 90 5.50 6.11 -1.41
C ILE A 90 5.74 6.89 -0.12
N LYS A 91 6.67 7.84 -0.12
CA LYS A 91 6.95 8.69 1.04
C LYS A 91 5.69 9.42 1.51
N THR A 92 4.89 9.95 0.59
CA THR A 92 3.65 10.66 0.91
C THR A 92 2.52 9.73 1.38
N HIS A 93 2.23 8.65 0.65
CA HIS A 93 0.99 7.89 0.87
C HIS A 93 1.16 6.60 1.66
N VAL A 94 2.38 6.07 1.76
CA VAL A 94 2.68 4.84 2.50
C VAL A 94 3.40 5.16 3.80
N LEU A 95 4.46 5.97 3.73
CA LEU A 95 5.25 6.35 4.90
C LEU A 95 4.69 7.60 5.60
N LEU A 96 3.68 8.24 5.00
CA LEU A 96 2.98 9.41 5.55
C LEU A 96 3.92 10.55 5.96
N LEU A 97 5.01 10.72 5.20
CA LEU A 97 5.97 11.78 5.41
C LEU A 97 5.37 13.13 4.96
N PRO A 98 5.69 14.23 5.66
CA PRO A 98 5.21 15.55 5.29
C PRO A 98 5.70 15.93 3.89
N SER A 99 4.87 16.67 3.14
CA SER A 99 5.26 17.16 1.82
C SER A 99 6.37 18.20 1.96
N LEU A 100 7.46 18.02 1.21
CA LEU A 100 8.56 18.99 1.17
C LEU A 100 8.17 20.27 0.41
N THR A 101 7.14 20.23 -0.45
CA THR A 101 6.70 21.41 -1.23
C THR A 101 5.83 22.36 -0.43
N ASP A 102 5.03 21.83 0.50
CA ASP A 102 4.15 22.63 1.36
C ASP A 102 4.93 23.39 2.45
N GLU A 103 6.21 23.08 2.61
CA GLU A 103 7.13 23.69 3.57
C GLU A 103 7.83 24.95 3.06
N ILE A 104 7.76 25.23 1.76
CA ILE A 104 8.44 26.38 1.13
C ILE A 104 7.54 27.63 1.12
N ASP A 105 6.22 27.47 1.13
CA ASP A 105 5.25 28.57 1.02
C ASP A 105 4.74 29.11 2.38
N GLY A 106 5.15 28.51 3.50
CA GLY A 106 4.81 28.97 4.85
C GLY A 106 6.05 29.39 5.64
N GLU A 107 5.93 30.43 6.47
CA GLU A 107 6.93 30.80 7.48
C GLU A 107 7.06 29.68 8.54
N LYS A 108 7.73 28.57 8.19
CA LYS A 108 8.15 27.54 9.14
C LYS A 108 9.59 27.81 9.56
N GLU A 109 9.90 27.56 10.83
CA GLU A 109 11.27 27.68 11.35
C GLU A 109 12.22 26.73 10.59
N GLU A 110 13.43 27.19 10.26
CA GLU A 110 14.45 26.42 9.52
C GLU A 110 14.71 25.02 10.14
N SER A 111 14.62 24.91 11.46
CA SER A 111 14.79 23.66 12.21
C SER A 111 13.75 22.59 11.87
N VAL A 112 12.50 22.99 11.58
CA VAL A 112 11.40 22.07 11.24
C VAL A 112 11.59 21.53 9.81
N VAL A 113 12.07 22.39 8.91
CA VAL A 113 12.38 22.02 7.52
C VAL A 113 13.55 21.02 7.50
N GLU A 114 14.62 21.27 8.25
CA GLU A 114 15.75 20.33 8.38
C GLU A 114 15.33 18.97 8.94
N GLU A 115 14.45 18.93 9.95
CA GLU A 115 13.93 17.67 10.49
C GLU A 115 13.09 16.90 9.46
N GLY A 116 12.28 17.60 8.65
CA GLY A 116 11.52 17.03 7.54
C GLY A 116 12.44 16.37 6.52
N PHE A 117 13.44 17.11 6.02
CA PHE A 117 14.43 16.58 5.08
C PHE A 117 15.17 15.37 5.64
N GLN A 118 15.59 15.42 6.90
CA GLN A 118 16.31 14.31 7.53
C GLN A 118 15.45 13.03 7.57
N LYS A 119 14.16 13.13 7.93
CA LYS A 119 13.22 11.99 7.88
C LYS A 119 13.07 11.43 6.46
N HIS A 120 13.02 12.30 5.45
CA HIS A 120 12.93 11.86 4.05
C HIS A 120 14.16 11.07 3.59
N VAL A 121 15.34 11.40 4.11
CA VAL A 121 16.59 10.67 3.82
C VAL A 121 16.63 9.33 4.55
N GLU A 122 16.24 9.30 5.82
CA GLU A 122 16.21 8.07 6.64
C GLU A 122 15.30 6.99 6.03
N HIS A 123 14.28 7.40 5.29
CA HIS A 123 13.34 6.50 4.62
C HIS A 123 13.65 6.27 3.14
N ASP A 124 14.80 6.71 2.61
CA ASP A 124 15.07 6.64 1.17
C ASP A 124 15.25 5.20 0.67
N ASP A 125 16.05 4.38 1.37
CA ASP A 125 16.23 2.95 1.03
C ASP A 125 14.91 2.17 1.16
N GLN A 126 14.11 2.45 2.19
CA GLN A 126 12.78 1.85 2.34
C GLN A 126 11.87 2.22 1.16
N ALA A 127 11.85 3.50 0.77
CA ALA A 127 11.05 3.97 -0.36
C ALA A 127 11.53 3.37 -1.69
N GLU A 128 12.84 3.24 -1.89
CA GLU A 128 13.43 2.63 -3.08
C GLU A 128 13.07 1.15 -3.20
N ARG A 129 13.17 0.37 -2.12
CA ARG A 129 12.77 -1.06 -2.11
C ARG A 129 11.28 -1.24 -2.41
N ILE A 130 10.42 -0.39 -1.83
CA ILE A 130 8.98 -0.40 -2.14
C ILE A 130 8.74 0.03 -3.59
N ALA A 131 9.46 1.02 -4.11
CA ALA A 131 9.32 1.46 -5.50
C ALA A 131 9.72 0.35 -6.47
N TRP A 132 10.82 -0.35 -6.20
CA TRP A 132 11.23 -1.52 -6.96
C TRP A 132 10.15 -2.62 -6.96
N TYR A 133 9.55 -2.88 -5.80
CA TYR A 133 8.45 -3.83 -5.70
C TYR A 133 7.24 -3.41 -6.55
N ILE A 134 6.87 -2.13 -6.50
CA ILE A 134 5.74 -1.60 -7.27
C ILE A 134 6.03 -1.70 -8.78
N GLU A 135 7.22 -1.33 -9.23
CA GLU A 135 7.63 -1.44 -10.64
C GLU A 135 7.60 -2.91 -11.11
N THR A 136 8.15 -3.82 -10.29
CA THR A 136 8.18 -5.26 -10.62
C THR A 136 6.77 -5.85 -10.66
N GLN A 137 5.89 -5.44 -9.75
CA GLN A 137 4.49 -5.84 -9.77
C GLN A 137 3.72 -5.24 -10.94
N PHE A 138 4.00 -3.99 -11.32
CA PHE A 138 3.42 -3.38 -12.51
C PHE A 138 3.76 -4.22 -13.74
N GLN A 139 5.05 -4.54 -13.93
CA GLN A 139 5.51 -5.39 -15.03
C GLN A 139 4.82 -6.76 -15.00
N ASN A 140 4.82 -7.41 -13.84
CA ASN A 140 4.21 -8.71 -13.66
C ASN A 140 2.71 -8.70 -14.01
N ILE A 141 1.92 -7.78 -13.45
CA ILE A 141 0.46 -7.77 -13.64
C ILE A 141 0.05 -7.22 -15.00
N MET A 142 0.73 -6.19 -15.50
CA MET A 142 0.34 -5.52 -16.74
C MET A 142 0.88 -6.20 -18.00
N HIS A 143 2.01 -6.90 -17.90
CA HIS A 143 2.69 -7.44 -19.08
C HIS A 143 2.91 -8.96 -19.01
N ASP A 144 3.35 -9.50 -17.88
CA ASP A 144 3.81 -10.89 -17.82
C ASP A 144 2.71 -11.89 -17.42
N LEU A 145 1.70 -11.47 -16.65
CA LEU A 145 0.62 -12.32 -16.14
C LEU A 145 -0.29 -12.76 -17.30
N PRO A 146 -0.37 -14.07 -17.60
CA PRO A 146 -1.22 -14.56 -18.67
C PRO A 146 -2.70 -14.34 -18.38
N GLU A 147 -3.45 -13.92 -19.40
CA GLU A 147 -4.89 -13.64 -19.31
C GLU A 147 -5.69 -14.81 -18.74
N SER A 148 -5.33 -16.05 -19.11
CA SER A 148 -5.99 -17.26 -18.62
C SER A 148 -5.90 -17.47 -17.10
N PHE A 149 -4.89 -16.91 -16.45
CA PHE A 149 -4.74 -16.92 -14.99
C PHE A 149 -5.46 -15.72 -14.37
N PHE A 150 -5.35 -14.54 -14.98
CA PHE A 150 -6.04 -13.34 -14.53
C PHE A 150 -7.56 -13.51 -14.49
N GLN A 151 -8.17 -14.05 -15.56
CA GLN A 151 -9.60 -14.37 -15.63
C GLN A 151 -10.10 -15.34 -14.55
N LYS A 152 -9.18 -16.13 -13.98
CA LYS A 152 -9.47 -17.08 -12.89
C LYS A 152 -9.14 -16.51 -11.51
N ALA A 153 -8.84 -15.21 -11.43
CA ALA A 153 -8.34 -14.52 -10.24
C ALA A 153 -7.10 -15.19 -9.63
N ARG A 154 -6.26 -15.82 -10.46
CA ARG A 154 -5.00 -16.46 -10.03
C ARG A 154 -3.85 -15.51 -10.22
N ILE A 155 -3.65 -14.65 -9.24
CA ILE A 155 -2.58 -13.64 -9.27
C ILE A 155 -1.38 -14.16 -8.50
N ALA A 156 -0.26 -14.35 -9.21
CA ALA A 156 1.03 -14.64 -8.60
C ALA A 156 1.73 -13.31 -8.29
N TRP A 157 1.56 -12.82 -7.07
CA TRP A 157 2.26 -11.63 -6.61
C TRP A 157 3.76 -11.92 -6.51
N VAL A 158 4.59 -10.96 -6.96
CA VAL A 158 6.02 -10.92 -6.64
C VAL A 158 6.22 -10.94 -5.12
N ASP A 159 7.30 -11.57 -4.67
CA ASP A 159 7.70 -11.57 -3.26
C ASP A 159 8.01 -10.15 -2.79
N LEU A 160 7.68 -9.88 -1.52
CA LEU A 160 8.03 -8.60 -0.90
C LEU A 160 9.56 -8.48 -0.78
N PRO A 161 10.10 -7.26 -0.97
CA PRO A 161 11.52 -7.03 -0.73
C PRO A 161 11.83 -7.26 0.75
N SER A 162 13.05 -7.72 1.05
CA SER A 162 13.52 -7.73 2.44
C SER A 162 13.72 -6.29 2.91
N PHE A 163 13.25 -6.00 4.12
CA PHE A 163 13.49 -4.75 4.83
C PHE A 163 14.56 -4.92 5.92
N ASP A 164 15.35 -5.99 5.84
CA ASP A 164 16.50 -6.19 6.71
C ASP A 164 17.68 -5.34 6.23
N HIS A 165 18.52 -4.94 7.19
CA HIS A 165 19.75 -4.19 6.94
C HIS A 165 19.52 -2.95 6.07
N MET A 166 18.48 -2.17 6.38
CA MET A 166 18.20 -0.93 5.65
C MET A 166 19.33 0.07 5.85
N ILE A 167 19.61 0.89 4.85
CA ILE A 167 20.70 1.86 4.87
C ILE A 167 20.20 3.30 4.86
N ASP A 168 20.88 4.15 5.60
CA ASP A 168 20.68 5.60 5.57
C ASP A 168 21.20 6.18 4.25
N GLY A 169 20.34 6.92 3.53
CA GLY A 169 20.66 7.45 2.20
C GLY A 169 21.82 8.46 2.15
N ASN A 170 22.14 9.12 3.27
CA ASN A 170 23.25 10.09 3.34
C ASN A 170 24.54 9.46 3.84
N THR A 171 24.46 8.59 4.84
CA THR A 171 25.63 8.07 5.56
C THR A 171 26.05 6.67 5.12
N GLY A 172 25.17 5.94 4.42
CA GLY A 172 25.39 4.54 4.02
C GLY A 172 25.50 3.57 5.20
N LYS A 173 25.14 4.03 6.41
CA LYS A 173 25.15 3.21 7.61
C LYS A 173 23.84 2.45 7.72
N GLU A 174 23.92 1.27 8.33
CA GLU A 174 22.74 0.47 8.63
C GLU A 174 21.86 1.21 9.66
N LEU A 175 20.58 1.37 9.30
CA LEU A 175 19.57 1.91 10.18
C LEU A 175 19.25 0.90 11.28
N PRO A 176 18.96 1.37 12.50
CA PRO A 176 18.53 0.48 13.56
C PRO A 176 17.23 -0.21 13.16
N ASN A 177 17.13 -1.52 13.46
CA ASN A 177 15.89 -2.25 13.24
C ASN A 177 14.74 -1.56 13.98
N GLN A 178 13.64 -1.32 13.26
CA GLN A 178 12.43 -0.80 13.90
C GLN A 178 11.91 -1.81 14.92
N PRO A 179 11.53 -1.38 16.12
CA PRO A 179 10.96 -2.27 17.11
C PRO A 179 9.64 -2.83 16.59
N ILE A 180 9.58 -4.13 16.38
CA ILE A 180 8.32 -4.83 16.09
C ILE A 180 7.54 -4.88 17.40
N ASP A 181 6.28 -4.45 17.38
CA ASP A 181 5.41 -4.59 18.54
C ASP A 181 5.28 -6.09 18.87
N PRO A 182 5.61 -6.54 20.10
CA PRO A 182 5.39 -7.91 20.52
C PRO A 182 3.94 -8.37 20.28
N GLU A 183 2.99 -7.44 20.30
CA GLU A 183 1.59 -7.74 20.02
C GLU A 183 1.32 -8.15 18.56
N ASP A 184 2.19 -7.79 17.62
CA ASP A 184 2.08 -8.15 16.21
C ASP A 184 2.78 -9.48 15.87
N LEU A 185 3.62 -9.99 16.78
CA LEU A 185 4.31 -11.26 16.61
C LEU A 185 3.39 -12.45 16.91
N LEU A 186 2.96 -13.16 15.87
CA LEU A 186 2.22 -14.40 15.99
C LEU A 186 3.14 -15.62 15.85
N PRO A 187 2.76 -16.76 16.46
CA PRO A 187 3.46 -18.01 16.22
C PRO A 187 3.46 -18.38 14.73
N LEU A 188 4.43 -19.19 14.33
CA LEU A 188 4.59 -19.59 12.93
C LEU A 188 3.29 -20.18 12.37
N ASN A 189 2.90 -19.74 11.18
CA ASN A 189 1.70 -20.13 10.44
C ASN A 189 0.38 -19.54 10.96
N TRP A 190 0.39 -18.67 11.97
CA TRP A 190 -0.80 -17.95 12.39
C TRP A 190 -0.86 -16.56 11.76
N THR A 191 -2.07 -16.15 11.39
CA THR A 191 -2.36 -14.79 10.93
C THR A 191 -3.54 -14.21 11.69
N LYS A 192 -3.53 -12.90 11.90
CA LYS A 192 -4.65 -12.13 12.48
C LYS A 192 -5.54 -11.64 11.35
N SER A 193 -6.84 -11.85 11.50
CA SER A 193 -7.88 -11.49 10.52
C SER A 193 -9.03 -10.75 11.22
N ILE A 194 -9.81 -9.99 10.46
CA ILE A 194 -10.95 -9.21 10.97
C ILE A 194 -12.24 -9.89 10.51
N ALA A 195 -13.17 -10.10 11.44
CA ALA A 195 -14.51 -10.59 11.17
C ALA A 195 -15.45 -9.46 10.72
N ASN A 196 -16.63 -9.82 10.22
CA ASN A 196 -17.59 -8.86 9.66
C ASN A 196 -18.13 -7.85 10.69
N ASP A 197 -18.05 -8.15 11.98
CA ASP A 197 -18.43 -7.27 13.08
C ASP A 197 -17.27 -6.37 13.56
N GLY A 198 -16.09 -6.47 12.92
CA GLY A 198 -14.88 -5.75 13.31
C GLY A 198 -14.08 -6.43 14.42
N SER A 199 -14.50 -7.58 14.94
CA SER A 199 -13.70 -8.34 15.90
C SER A 199 -12.50 -9.03 15.24
N TYR A 200 -11.42 -9.23 15.98
CA TYR A 200 -10.25 -9.96 15.48
C TYR A 200 -10.39 -11.45 15.79
N TYR A 201 -9.96 -12.28 14.83
CA TYR A 201 -9.76 -13.71 15.02
C TYR A 201 -8.40 -14.12 14.45
N PHE A 202 -7.89 -15.27 14.90
CA PHE A 202 -6.63 -15.85 14.47
C PHE A 202 -6.91 -17.09 13.63
N TRP A 203 -6.17 -17.21 12.53
CA TRP A 203 -6.31 -18.31 11.59
C TRP A 203 -4.97 -18.99 11.35
N ASN A 204 -4.94 -20.32 11.43
CA ASN A 204 -3.78 -21.11 11.10
C ASN A 204 -3.78 -21.49 9.60
N LEU A 205 -2.74 -21.06 8.88
CA LEU A 205 -2.59 -21.25 7.44
C LEU A 205 -2.45 -22.72 7.03
N ILE A 206 -1.94 -23.58 7.91
CA ILE A 206 -1.73 -25.00 7.65
C ILE A 206 -2.94 -25.83 8.10
N THR A 207 -3.34 -25.70 9.37
CA THR A 207 -4.41 -26.55 9.94
C THR A 207 -5.81 -26.10 9.52
N ARG A 208 -5.95 -24.86 9.01
CA ARG A 208 -7.23 -24.24 8.65
C ARG A 208 -8.15 -24.04 9.86
N GLU A 209 -7.58 -23.98 11.06
CA GLU A 209 -8.29 -23.71 12.31
C GLU A 209 -8.41 -22.21 12.55
N ALA A 210 -9.55 -21.80 13.11
CA ALA A 210 -9.83 -20.43 13.51
C ALA A 210 -10.11 -20.38 15.01
N GLN A 211 -9.61 -19.35 15.69
CA GLN A 211 -9.89 -19.10 17.10
C GLN A 211 -9.96 -17.60 17.39
N TRP A 212 -10.67 -17.24 18.45
CA TRP A 212 -10.81 -15.84 18.89
C TRP A 212 -9.68 -15.41 19.82
N ASP A 213 -9.14 -16.35 20.61
CA ASP A 213 -8.04 -16.10 21.53
C ASP A 213 -6.69 -16.13 20.79
N ARG A 214 -5.74 -15.32 21.26
CA ARG A 214 -4.40 -15.27 20.67
C ARG A 214 -3.69 -16.63 20.83
N PRO A 215 -3.14 -17.20 19.75
CA PRO A 215 -2.35 -18.42 19.84
C PRO A 215 -1.04 -18.16 20.62
N GLU A 216 -0.68 -19.11 21.47
CA GLU A 216 0.60 -19.14 22.17
C GLU A 216 1.75 -19.60 21.27
#